data_AF-A0A450W0U2-F1
#
_entry.id   AF-A0A450W0U2-F1
#
_cell.length_a   1.000
_cell.length_b   1.000
_cell.length_c   1.000
_cell.angle_alpha   90.00
_cell.angle_beta   90.00
_cell.angle_gamma   90.00
#
_symmetry.space_group_name_H-M   'P 1'
#
loop_
_entity.id
_entity.type
_entity.pdbx_description
1 polymer ?
#
loop_
_entity_poly.entity_id
_entity_poly.type
_entity_poly.pdbx_seq_one_letter_code
_entity_poly.pdbx_strand_id
1 'polypeptide(L)' 'MEKDGVRVFRYMKAIPTLEVCILCHGASLSPDVVAKLDELYPEDQARGFKVGDIRGAFSFMQPLSKGN' A
#
# COMPACT_ATOMS: atom_id res chain seq x y z
N MET A 1 2.54 18.49 -11.87
CA MET A 1 3.99 18.17 -11.85
C MET A 1 4.43 17.80 -13.25
N GLU A 2 5.73 17.75 -13.53
CA GLU A 2 6.24 17.25 -14.81
C GLU A 2 6.85 15.86 -14.60
N LYS A 3 6.59 14.96 -15.55
CA LYS A 3 7.20 13.64 -15.63
C LYS A 3 7.61 13.41 -17.08
N ASP A 4 8.89 13.14 -17.31
CA ASP A 4 9.48 12.91 -18.65
C ASP A 4 9.14 14.02 -19.67
N GLY A 5 9.13 15.28 -19.21
CA GLY A 5 8.81 16.46 -20.03
C GLY A 5 7.32 16.70 -20.28
N VAL A 6 6.42 15.90 -19.70
CA VAL A 6 4.96 16.04 -19.83
C VAL A 6 4.36 16.52 -18.51
N ARG A 7 3.50 17.54 -18.56
CA ARG A 7 2.71 17.93 -17.37
C ARG A 7 1.70 16.83 -17.06
N VAL A 8 1.70 16.36 -15.82
CA VAL A 8 0.78 15.33 -15.32
C VAL A 8 -0.02 15.83 -14.12
N PHE A 9 -1.28 15.38 -14.05
CA PHE A 9 -2.04 15.30 -12.81
C PHE A 9 -1.56 14.07 -12.03
N ARG A 10 -1.26 14.24 -10.74
CA ARG A 10 -0.94 13.13 -9.86
C ARG A 10 -1.93 13.10 -8.73
N TYR A 11 -2.47 11.90 -8.50
CA TYR A 11 -3.32 11.60 -7.37
C TYR A 11 -2.60 10.65 -6.42
N MET A 12 -2.86 10.83 -5.13
CA MET A 12 -2.42 9.90 -4.11
C MET A 12 -3.49 9.82 -3.02
N LYS A 13 -3.86 8.61 -2.63
CA LYS A 13 -4.84 8.34 -1.57
C LYS A 13 -4.29 7.30 -0.61
N ALA A 14 -4.25 7.65 0.67
CA ALA A 14 -3.83 6.74 1.73
C ALA A 14 -4.74 5.52 1.81
N ILE A 15 -4.14 4.39 2.17
CA ILE A 15 -4.82 3.13 2.48
C ILE A 15 -4.69 2.94 4.00
N PRO A 16 -5.73 3.30 4.78
CA PRO A 16 -5.77 2.96 6.19
C PRO A 16 -6.06 1.47 6.33
N THR A 17 -5.48 0.83 7.35
CA THR A 17 -5.80 -0.55 7.73
C THR A 17 -7.18 -0.64 8.38
N LEU A 18 -7.89 -1.73 8.08
CA LEU A 18 -9.13 -2.15 8.73
C LEU A 18 -8.88 -3.45 9.51
N GLU A 19 -9.90 -3.94 10.22
CA GLU A 19 -9.81 -5.17 11.02
C GLU A 19 -9.32 -6.38 10.20
N VAL A 20 -9.85 -6.58 8.99
CA VAL A 20 -9.41 -7.67 8.11
C VAL A 20 -7.95 -7.53 7.68
N CYS A 21 -7.44 -6.30 7.56
CA CYS A 21 -6.08 -6.05 7.12
C CYS A 21 -5.05 -6.55 8.16
N ILE A 22 -5.37 -6.39 9.45
CA ILE A 22 -4.45 -6.76 10.53
C ILE A 22 -4.39 -8.27 10.79
N LEU A 23 -5.25 -9.08 10.14
CA LEU A 23 -5.15 -10.55 10.21
C LEU A 23 -3.84 -11.08 9.61
N CYS A 24 -3.25 -10.34 8.67
CA CYS A 24 -1.94 -10.65 8.07
C CYS A 24 -0.90 -9.55 8.29
N HIS A 25 -1.33 -8.29 8.41
CA HIS A 25 -0.43 -7.14 8.56
C HIS A 25 -0.31 -6.64 10.00
N GLY A 26 -0.98 -7.29 10.96
CA GLY A 26 -0.98 -6.90 12.36
C GLY A 26 0.34 -7.21 13.10
N ALA A 27 0.41 -6.79 14.36
CA ALA A 27 1.52 -7.13 15.25
C ALA A 27 1.44 -8.55 15.82
N SER A 28 0.24 -9.13 15.87
CA SER A 28 0.00 -10.49 16.35
C SER A 28 -0.78 -11.26 15.29
N LEU A 29 -0.18 -12.33 14.79
CA LEU A 29 -0.69 -13.15 13.69
C LEU A 29 -0.85 -14.59 14.16
N SER A 30 -1.74 -15.35 13.54
CA SER A 30 -1.87 -16.77 13.84
C SER A 30 -0.65 -17.56 13.31
N PRO A 31 -0.24 -18.65 13.98
CA PRO A 31 0.98 -19.38 13.61
C PRO A 31 0.99 -19.92 12.17
N ASP A 32 -0.16 -20.32 11.66
CA ASP A 32 -0.35 -20.80 10.28
C ASP A 32 -0.16 -19.68 9.26
N VAL A 33 -0.64 -18.47 9.56
CA VAL A 33 -0.41 -17.28 8.71
C VAL A 33 1.07 -16.89 8.73
N VAL A 34 1.71 -16.87 9.91
CA VAL A 34 3.16 -16.57 10.01
C VAL A 34 3.97 -17.56 9.18
N ALA A 35 3.73 -18.86 9.35
CA ALA A 35 4.44 -19.89 8.60
C ALA A 35 4.31 -19.71 7.09
N LYS A 36 3.10 -19.41 6.60
CA LYS A 36 2.88 -19.23 5.17
C LYS A 36 3.46 -17.94 4.62
N LEU A 37 3.40 -16.85 5.40
CA LEU A 37 4.03 -15.59 5.01
C LEU A 37 5.56 -15.72 4.99
N ASP A 38 6.17 -16.39 5.96
CA ASP A 38 7.62 -16.58 6.01
C ASP A 38 8.12 -17.49 4.87
N GLU A 39 7.32 -18.48 4.46
CA GLU A 39 7.61 -19.32 3.28
C GLU A 39 7.55 -18.53 1.96
N LEU A 40 6.50 -17.71 1.77
CA LEU A 40 6.23 -17.05 0.49
C LEU A 40 6.89 -15.68 0.36
N TYR A 41 7.11 -14.99 1.47
CA TYR A 41 7.57 -13.60 1.55
C TYR A 41 8.64 -13.46 2.66
N PRO A 42 9.83 -14.06 2.49
CA PRO A 42 10.87 -14.09 3.52
C PRO A 42 11.42 -12.69 3.90
N GLU A 43 11.21 -11.68 3.05
CA GLU A 43 11.63 -10.29 3.29
C GLU A 43 10.44 -9.38 3.65
N ASP A 44 9.29 -9.95 4.05
CA ASP A 44 8.09 -9.18 4.34
C ASP A 44 8.32 -8.10 5.41
N GLN A 45 8.09 -6.85 5.02
CA GLN A 45 8.16 -5.65 5.88
C GLN A 45 6.75 -5.11 6.21
N ALA A 46 5.69 -5.80 5.79
CA ALA A 46 4.33 -5.29 5.89
C ALA A 46 3.57 -5.78 7.13
N ARG A 47 4.23 -5.97 8.27
CA ARG A 47 3.61 -6.44 9.52
C ARG A 47 3.73 -5.38 10.62
N GLY A 48 3.03 -5.59 11.74
CA GLY A 48 3.10 -4.69 12.90
C GLY A 48 2.10 -3.53 12.91
N PHE A 49 1.19 -3.46 11.93
CA PHE A 49 0.19 -2.39 11.86
C PHE A 49 -0.93 -2.56 12.89
N LYS A 50 -1.55 -1.43 13.26
CA LYS A 50 -2.80 -1.34 14.02
C LYS A 50 -3.92 -0.87 13.11
N VAL A 51 -5.18 -1.03 13.53
CA VAL A 51 -6.33 -0.48 12.79
C VAL A 51 -6.22 1.04 12.71
N GLY A 52 -6.40 1.59 11.51
CA GLY A 52 -6.29 3.03 11.24
C GLY A 52 -4.89 3.50 10.83
N ASP A 53 -3.85 2.70 11.01
CA ASP A 53 -2.51 3.02 10.52
C ASP A 53 -2.49 3.11 8.98
N ILE A 54 -1.57 3.91 8.45
CA ILE A 54 -1.37 4.02 7.00
C ILE A 54 -0.53 2.84 6.52
N ARG A 55 -1.17 1.87 5.86
CA ARG A 55 -0.49 0.72 5.24
C ARG A 55 0.33 1.12 4.02
N GLY A 56 -0.12 2.14 3.31
CA GLY A 56 0.44 2.61 2.04
C GLY A 56 -0.50 3.60 1.36
N ALA A 57 -0.39 3.72 0.03
CA ALA A 57 -1.27 4.58 -0.74
C ALA A 57 -1.45 4.09 -2.17
N PHE A 58 -2.63 4.32 -2.74
CA PHE A 58 -2.81 4.28 -4.19
C PHE A 58 -2.24 5.56 -4.79
N SER A 59 -1.43 5.43 -5.84
CA SER A 59 -0.93 6.59 -6.60
C SER A 59 -1.11 6.34 -8.09
N PHE A 60 -1.63 7.33 -8.79
CA PHE A 60 -1.68 7.32 -10.24
C PHE A 60 -1.29 8.68 -10.82
N MET A 61 -0.84 8.67 -12.07
CA MET A 61 -0.48 9.85 -12.83
C MET A 61 -1.20 9.80 -14.17
N GLN A 62 -1.80 10.92 -14.55
CA GLN A 62 -2.49 11.10 -15.82
C GLN A 62 -1.83 12.27 -16.58
N PRO A 63 -1.39 12.08 -17.84
CA PRO A 63 -0.98 13.19 -18.68
C PRO A 63 -2.08 14.23 -18.78
N LEU A 64 -1.73 15.50 -18.60
CA LEU A 64 -2.64 16.59 -18.92
C LEU A 64 -2.63 16.71 -20.45
N SER A 65 -3.71 16.27 -21.10
CA SER A 65 -3.92 16.62 -22.51
C SER A 65 -3.92 18.15 -22.64
N LYS A 66 -3.25 18.70 -23.65
CA LYS A 66 -3.46 20.11 -24.03
C LYS A 66 -4.94 20.22 -24.40
N GLY A 67 -5.73 20.88 -23.56
CA GLY A 67 -7.12 21.18 -23.90
C GLY A 67 -7.17 21.98 -25.20
N ASN A 68 -8.15 21.67 -26.05
CA ASN A 68 -8.59 22.62 -27.09
C ASN A 68 -9.14 23.88 -26.43
#